data_AF-A0A7S2HBB5-F1
#
_entry.id   AF-A0A7S2HBB5-F1
#
_cell.length_a   1.000
_cell.length_b   1.000
_cell.length_c   1.000
_cell.angle_alpha   90.00
_cell.angle_beta   90.00
_cell.angle_gamma   90.00
#
_symmetry.space_group_name_H-M   'P 1'
#
loop_
_entity.id
_entity.type
_entity.pdbx_description
1 polymer ?
#
loop_
_entity_poly.entity_id
_entity_poly.type
_entity_poly.pdbx_seq_one_letter_code
_entity_poly.pdbx_strand_id
1 'polypeptide(L)'
;MDLLGRMGRCQLRGLPHGRFAWACRLLEGVRRCYEVLHGTGDLVSSCDNSFFAPAAQREERTNRWWPHVDQNVHDCRVFDEDGRGPGEWEVFQGLLYIWSAEAAHASTTALLPGSHRDAFDELMADAGMAEQGRKGCHFSALGAVQNPALSAALNERWLAGACRVPVPSGALLLWNSRTLHQGWSGGPRLAQPVCWEPTTRRDAASLE
;
A
#
# COMPACT_ATOMS: atom_id res chain seq x y z
N MET A 1 13.78 23.56 3.16
CA MET A 1 14.87 22.71 2.62
C MET A 1 14.27 21.35 2.35
N ASP A 2 13.80 21.10 1.13
CA ASP A 2 13.19 19.81 0.73
C ASP A 2 14.30 18.77 0.49
N LEU A 3 15.16 18.54 1.48
CA LEU A 3 16.38 17.74 1.32
C LEU A 3 16.10 16.24 1.06
N LEU A 4 14.93 15.75 1.46
CA LEU A 4 14.56 14.33 1.36
C LEU A 4 13.42 14.08 0.35
N GLY A 5 12.60 15.09 0.05
CA GLY A 5 11.44 15.00 -0.83
C GLY A 5 10.23 15.74 -0.28
N ARG A 6 9.06 15.54 -0.90
CA ARG A 6 7.76 16.09 -0.46
C ARG A 6 6.93 15.01 0.25
N MET A 7 5.88 15.43 0.96
CA MET A 7 4.89 14.53 1.57
C MET A 7 5.46 13.49 2.56
N GLY A 8 6.59 13.79 3.21
CA GLY A 8 7.22 12.86 4.17
C GLY A 8 7.82 11.61 3.52
N ARG A 9 8.19 11.69 2.24
CA ARG A 9 8.79 10.59 1.47
C ARG A 9 10.21 10.92 1.04
N CYS A 10 11.09 9.92 1.09
CA CYS A 10 12.48 10.00 0.65
C CYS A 10 12.60 9.74 -0.86
N GLN A 11 12.11 10.68 -1.69
CA GLN A 11 12.00 10.50 -3.15
C GLN A 11 13.20 11.03 -3.95
N LEU A 12 14.02 11.88 -3.33
CA LEU A 12 15.10 12.55 -4.05
C LEU A 12 16.42 11.78 -3.95
N ARG A 13 17.37 12.12 -4.83
CA ARG A 13 18.77 11.68 -4.77
C ARG A 13 18.97 10.15 -4.76
N GLY A 14 18.04 9.42 -5.38
CA GLY A 14 18.10 7.96 -5.44
C GLY A 14 17.96 7.27 -4.08
N LEU A 15 17.42 7.95 -3.07
CA LEU A 15 17.20 7.38 -1.74
C LEU A 15 16.37 6.09 -1.73
N PRO A 16 15.39 5.87 -2.64
CA PRO A 16 14.71 4.57 -2.74
C PRO A 16 15.67 3.42 -3.10
N HIS A 17 16.85 3.69 -3.68
CA HIS A 17 17.91 2.71 -3.95
C HIS A 17 19.10 2.85 -3.00
N GLY A 18 18.97 3.64 -1.92
CA GLY A 18 20.02 3.81 -0.93
C GLY A 18 20.26 2.55 -0.10
N ARG A 19 21.40 2.52 0.61
CA ARG A 19 21.79 1.41 1.50
C ARG A 19 20.70 1.05 2.50
N PHE A 20 20.01 2.04 3.06
CA PHE A 20 18.91 1.84 3.99
C PHE A 20 17.76 1.04 3.38
N ALA A 21 17.26 1.47 2.21
CA ALA A 21 16.12 0.84 1.56
C ALA A 21 16.44 -0.60 1.12
N TRP A 22 17.64 -0.83 0.55
CA TRP A 22 18.08 -2.18 0.20
C TRP A 22 18.30 -3.08 1.41
N ALA A 23 18.89 -2.56 2.49
CA ALA A 23 19.07 -3.34 3.72
C ALA A 23 17.71 -3.82 4.27
N CYS A 24 16.68 -2.97 4.24
CA CYS A 24 15.32 -3.34 4.67
C CYS A 24 14.69 -4.40 3.77
N ARG A 25 14.81 -4.27 2.44
CA ARG A 25 14.24 -5.23 1.48
C ARG A 25 14.89 -6.60 1.59
N LEU A 26 16.21 -6.64 1.79
CA LEU A 26 17.00 -7.86 1.83
C LEU A 26 17.02 -8.56 3.20
N LEU A 27 16.24 -8.08 4.18
CA LEU A 27 16.06 -8.81 5.43
C LEU A 27 15.39 -10.17 5.16
N GLU A 28 16.04 -11.25 5.61
CA GLU A 28 15.56 -12.62 5.39
C GLU A 28 14.13 -12.82 5.90
N GLY A 29 13.81 -12.30 7.08
CA GLY A 29 12.46 -12.36 7.65
C GLY A 29 11.40 -11.66 6.81
N VAL A 30 11.75 -10.53 6.17
CA VAL A 30 10.84 -9.81 5.28
C VAL A 30 10.58 -10.63 4.03
N ARG A 31 11.63 -11.08 3.33
CA ARG A 31 11.49 -11.92 2.14
C ARG A 31 10.69 -13.19 2.46
N ARG A 32 11.00 -13.85 3.59
CA ARG A 32 10.34 -15.09 4.01
C ARG A 32 8.82 -14.94 4.16
N CYS A 33 8.33 -13.81 4.66
CA CYS A 33 6.89 -13.55 4.72
C CYS A 33 6.23 -13.64 3.33
N TYR A 34 6.85 -13.06 2.30
CA TYR A 34 6.32 -13.10 0.94
C TYR A 34 6.48 -14.46 0.27
N GLU A 35 7.55 -15.20 0.57
CA GLU A 35 7.70 -16.58 0.09
C GLU A 35 6.55 -17.47 0.58
N VAL A 36 6.12 -17.27 1.84
CA VAL A 36 4.96 -17.96 2.41
C VAL A 36 3.66 -17.51 1.77
N LEU A 37 3.48 -16.20 1.54
CA LEU A 37 2.26 -15.66 0.92
C LEU A 37 2.07 -16.15 -0.52
N HIS A 38 3.16 -16.25 -1.29
CA HIS A 38 3.10 -16.61 -2.71
C HIS A 38 3.42 -18.09 -2.98
N GLY A 39 3.90 -18.84 -1.98
CA GLY A 39 4.26 -20.24 -2.14
C GLY A 39 5.50 -20.47 -3.03
N THR A 40 6.33 -19.47 -3.25
CA THR A 40 7.54 -19.55 -4.09
C THR A 40 8.68 -18.70 -3.53
N GLY A 41 9.92 -19.15 -3.75
CA GLY A 41 11.14 -18.38 -3.44
C GLY A 41 11.54 -17.42 -4.58
N ASP A 42 10.95 -17.58 -5.76
CA ASP A 42 11.28 -16.80 -6.95
C ASP A 42 10.49 -15.49 -6.98
N LEU A 43 11.07 -14.47 -6.34
CA LEU A 43 10.41 -13.20 -6.05
C LEU A 43 11.28 -12.02 -6.47
N VAL A 44 10.62 -10.95 -6.91
CA VAL A 44 11.21 -9.64 -7.20
C VAL A 44 10.72 -8.58 -6.23
N SER A 45 11.64 -7.77 -5.70
CA SER A 45 11.32 -6.70 -4.76
C SER A 45 10.83 -5.44 -5.47
N SER A 46 9.87 -4.76 -4.86
CA SER A 46 9.52 -3.38 -5.21
C SER A 46 10.63 -2.40 -4.79
N CYS A 47 10.65 -1.24 -5.47
CA CYS A 47 11.62 -0.16 -5.23
C CYS A 47 10.97 1.14 -4.70
N ASP A 48 10.03 1.02 -3.77
CA ASP A 48 9.27 2.17 -3.28
C ASP A 48 10.03 3.02 -2.23
N ASN A 49 9.52 4.22 -2.00
CA ASN A 49 10.13 5.30 -1.24
C ASN A 49 10.00 5.08 0.26
N SER A 50 11.09 5.24 1.01
CA SER A 50 11.04 5.27 2.46
C SER A 50 10.15 6.40 2.96
N PHE A 51 9.38 6.13 4.01
CA PHE A 51 8.58 7.13 4.72
C PHE A 51 9.40 7.67 5.89
N PHE A 52 9.52 8.99 5.93
CA PHE A 52 10.24 9.70 6.98
C PHE A 52 9.46 10.94 7.43
N ALA A 53 9.07 10.93 8.71
CA ALA A 53 8.62 12.07 9.46
C ALA A 53 9.48 12.18 10.72
N PRO A 54 10.16 13.33 10.96
CA PRO A 54 11.14 13.46 12.03
C PRO A 54 10.49 13.32 13.41
N ALA A 55 11.29 13.04 14.44
CA ALA A 55 10.84 12.95 15.84
C ALA A 55 10.06 14.18 16.33
N ALA A 56 10.38 15.37 15.80
CA ALA A 56 9.72 16.63 16.13
C ALA A 56 8.40 16.86 15.37
N GLN A 57 7.98 15.94 14.49
CA GLN A 57 6.71 16.04 13.79
C GLN A 57 5.57 16.10 14.80
N ARG A 58 4.71 17.12 14.67
CA ARG A 58 3.61 17.36 15.60
C ARG A 58 2.55 16.27 15.46
N GLU A 59 1.89 16.00 16.57
CA GLU A 59 0.65 15.23 16.58
C GLU A 59 -0.42 15.98 15.78
N GLU A 60 -1.15 15.25 14.95
CA GLU A 60 -2.30 15.77 14.21
C GLU A 60 -3.56 15.09 14.74
N ARG A 61 -4.60 15.89 15.00
CA ARG A 61 -5.91 15.38 15.43
C ARG A 61 -6.77 14.94 14.26
N THR A 62 -6.47 15.46 13.07
CA THR A 62 -7.17 15.15 11.84
C THR A 62 -6.18 14.54 10.85
N ASN A 63 -6.71 13.80 9.89
CA ASN A 63 -5.92 13.23 8.82
C ASN A 63 -6.54 13.61 7.49
N ARG A 64 -5.73 13.76 6.45
CA ARG A 64 -6.25 13.89 5.10
C ARG A 64 -7.11 12.66 4.81
N TRP A 65 -8.37 12.90 4.51
CA TRP A 65 -9.28 11.84 4.13
C TRP A 65 -8.95 11.41 2.69
N TRP A 66 -8.47 10.18 2.55
CA TRP A 66 -8.23 9.54 1.26
C TRP A 66 -8.19 8.02 1.41
N PRO A 67 -9.30 7.36 1.82
CA PRO A 67 -9.38 5.91 1.77
C PRO A 67 -9.31 5.42 0.31
N HIS A 68 -8.51 4.40 0.08
CA HIS A 68 -8.32 3.82 -1.25
C HIS A 68 -7.91 2.35 -1.15
N VAL A 69 -7.98 1.68 -2.29
CA VAL A 69 -7.32 0.40 -2.57
C VAL A 69 -6.31 0.64 -3.68
N ASP A 70 -5.23 -0.11 -3.71
CA ASP A 70 -4.14 0.07 -4.70
C ASP A 70 -4.21 -0.95 -5.85
N GLN A 71 -5.29 -1.72 -5.88
CA GLN A 71 -5.60 -2.66 -6.94
C GLN A 71 -6.94 -2.29 -7.57
N ASN A 72 -6.99 -2.31 -8.90
CA ASN A 72 -8.20 -2.09 -9.68
C ASN A 72 -8.33 -3.28 -10.65
N VAL A 73 -9.41 -4.05 -10.52
CA VAL A 73 -9.61 -5.27 -11.33
C VAL A 73 -9.78 -4.97 -12.83
N HIS A 74 -10.09 -3.72 -13.16
CA HIS A 74 -10.29 -3.26 -14.54
C HIS A 74 -9.00 -2.73 -15.18
N ASP A 75 -7.86 -2.72 -14.47
CA ASP A 75 -6.55 -2.40 -15.05
C ASP A 75 -6.07 -3.54 -15.96
N CYS A 76 -6.00 -3.25 -17.26
CA CYS A 76 -5.64 -4.20 -18.30
C CYS A 76 -4.29 -3.89 -18.97
N ARG A 77 -3.41 -3.12 -18.31
CA ARG A 77 -2.11 -2.72 -18.90
C ARG A 77 -1.04 -3.80 -18.86
N VAL A 78 -1.14 -4.72 -17.91
CA VAL A 78 -0.13 -5.75 -17.69
C VAL A 78 -0.83 -7.10 -17.55
N PHE A 79 -0.17 -8.14 -18.04
CA PHE A 79 -0.61 -9.52 -17.91
C PHE A 79 0.63 -10.38 -17.64
N ASP A 80 0.46 -11.46 -16.89
CA ASP A 80 1.50 -12.45 -16.72
C ASP A 80 1.58 -13.41 -17.92
N GLU A 81 2.50 -14.36 -17.87
CA GLU A 81 2.70 -15.37 -18.92
C GLU A 81 1.47 -16.25 -19.17
N ASP A 82 0.60 -16.40 -18.18
CA ASP A 82 -0.67 -17.14 -18.27
C ASP A 82 -1.82 -16.27 -18.79
N GLY A 83 -1.55 -15.00 -19.11
CA GLY A 83 -2.55 -14.03 -19.57
C GLY A 83 -3.45 -13.49 -18.46
N ARG A 84 -3.08 -13.65 -17.19
CA ARG A 84 -3.85 -13.13 -16.06
C ARG A 84 -3.45 -11.71 -15.75
N GLY A 85 -4.44 -10.87 -15.48
CA GLY A 85 -4.23 -9.45 -15.18
C GLY A 85 -4.13 -9.15 -13.69
N PRO A 86 -3.82 -7.89 -13.31
CA PRO A 86 -3.79 -7.43 -11.93
C PRO A 86 -5.05 -7.77 -11.14
N GLY A 87 -6.23 -7.83 -11.76
CA GLY A 87 -7.47 -8.19 -11.08
C GLY A 87 -7.48 -9.60 -10.47
N GLU A 88 -6.76 -10.52 -11.10
CA GLU A 88 -6.70 -11.95 -10.71
C GLU A 88 -5.55 -12.25 -9.76
N TRP A 89 -4.61 -11.32 -9.60
CA TRP A 89 -3.45 -11.50 -8.74
C TRP A 89 -3.80 -11.26 -7.26
N GLU A 90 -3.39 -12.20 -6.39
CA GLU A 90 -3.25 -11.94 -4.96
C GLU A 90 -2.00 -11.09 -4.75
N VAL A 91 -2.18 -9.78 -4.53
CA VAL A 91 -1.11 -8.80 -4.32
C VAL A 91 -1.11 -8.35 -2.86
N PHE A 92 0.06 -8.27 -2.25
CA PHE A 92 0.21 -7.86 -0.86
C PHE A 92 1.15 -6.68 -0.73
N GLN A 93 0.67 -5.66 -0.02
CA GLN A 93 1.48 -4.52 0.35
C GLN A 93 2.11 -4.75 1.71
N GLY A 94 3.29 -4.18 1.90
CA GLY A 94 4.03 -4.28 3.14
C GLY A 94 4.69 -2.99 3.55
N LEU A 95 4.84 -2.85 4.85
CA LEU A 95 5.53 -1.72 5.46
C LEU A 95 6.33 -2.18 6.67
N LEU A 96 7.66 -2.13 6.54
CA LEU A 96 8.57 -2.43 7.64
C LEU A 96 8.75 -1.18 8.50
N TYR A 97 8.32 -1.24 9.76
CA TYR A 97 8.47 -0.15 10.71
C TYR A 97 9.84 -0.20 11.38
N ILE A 98 10.66 0.81 11.16
CA ILE A 98 11.95 0.95 11.85
C ILE A 98 11.75 1.65 13.19
N TRP A 99 10.89 2.66 13.23
CA TRP A 99 10.40 3.25 14.48
C TRP A 99 9.04 2.68 14.83
N SER A 100 8.78 2.44 16.12
CA SER A 100 7.48 1.96 16.59
C SER A 100 6.38 2.98 16.27
N ALA A 101 5.22 2.44 15.88
CA ALA A 101 3.97 3.16 15.67
C ALA A 101 2.91 2.86 16.75
N GLU A 102 3.32 2.30 17.89
CA GLU A 102 2.42 1.97 19.00
C GLU A 102 2.01 3.20 19.83
N ALA A 103 2.82 4.26 19.80
CA ALA A 103 2.47 5.50 20.48
C ALA A 103 1.22 6.12 19.86
N ALA A 104 0.34 6.66 20.71
CA ALA A 104 -0.91 7.29 20.26
C ALA A 104 -0.67 8.41 19.23
N HIS A 105 0.45 9.11 19.30
CA HIS A 105 0.81 10.20 18.39
C HIS A 105 1.73 9.76 17.23
N ALA A 106 1.92 8.46 16.97
CA ALA A 106 2.80 8.02 15.88
C ALA A 106 2.10 7.96 14.52
N SER A 107 2.82 8.36 13.46
CA SER A 107 2.32 8.20 12.10
C SER A 107 2.29 6.72 11.72
N THR A 108 1.19 6.27 11.12
CA THR A 108 0.97 4.85 10.81
C THR A 108 0.09 4.65 9.57
N THR A 109 -0.47 3.47 9.39
CA THR A 109 -1.48 3.13 8.39
C THR A 109 -2.82 2.89 9.10
N ALA A 110 -3.89 3.40 8.51
CA ALA A 110 -5.26 3.04 8.90
C ALA A 110 -5.83 2.07 7.86
N LEU A 111 -6.45 0.99 8.34
CA LEU A 111 -7.04 -0.07 7.52
C LEU A 111 -8.51 -0.22 7.90
N LEU A 112 -9.36 -0.63 6.94
CA LEU A 112 -10.66 -1.22 7.23
C LEU A 112 -10.52 -2.75 7.17
N PRO A 113 -10.41 -3.44 8.32
CA PRO A 113 -10.19 -4.90 8.34
C PRO A 113 -11.31 -5.64 7.61
N GLY A 114 -10.95 -6.65 6.82
CA GLY A 114 -11.92 -7.46 6.07
C GLY A 114 -12.43 -6.85 4.76
N SER A 115 -12.22 -5.56 4.51
CA SER A 115 -12.74 -4.88 3.31
C SER A 115 -12.32 -5.47 1.96
N HIS A 116 -11.24 -6.25 1.91
CA HIS A 116 -10.83 -6.99 0.70
C HIS A 116 -11.81 -8.10 0.28
N ARG A 117 -12.78 -8.47 1.12
CA ARG A 117 -13.73 -9.56 0.86
C ARG A 117 -15.08 -9.12 0.31
N ASP A 118 -15.50 -7.91 0.65
CA ASP A 118 -16.86 -7.42 0.38
C ASP A 118 -16.83 -5.98 -0.17
N ALA A 119 -16.27 -5.03 0.60
CA ALA A 119 -16.22 -3.63 0.21
C ALA A 119 -15.40 -3.39 -1.07
N PHE A 120 -14.39 -4.21 -1.32
CA PHE A 120 -13.61 -4.17 -2.55
C PHE A 120 -14.46 -4.50 -3.78
N ASP A 121 -15.20 -5.61 -3.76
CA ASP A 121 -16.02 -6.03 -4.91
C ASP A 121 -17.12 -5.00 -5.21
N GLU A 122 -17.73 -4.46 -4.16
CA GLU A 122 -18.68 -3.36 -4.30
C GLU A 122 -18.05 -2.10 -4.89
N LEU A 123 -16.85 -1.73 -4.44
CA LEU A 123 -16.10 -0.61 -4.98
C LEU A 123 -15.79 -0.84 -6.48
N MET A 124 -15.37 -2.05 -6.85
CA MET A 124 -15.06 -2.42 -8.23
C MET A 124 -16.31 -2.50 -9.13
N ALA A 125 -17.50 -2.62 -8.56
CA ALA A 125 -18.76 -2.57 -9.31
C ALA A 125 -19.16 -1.15 -9.74
N ASP A 126 -18.52 -0.10 -9.20
CA ASP A 126 -18.77 1.28 -9.62
C ASP A 126 -18.23 1.55 -11.04
N ALA A 127 -19.05 2.18 -11.87
CA ALA A 127 -18.71 2.49 -13.26
C ALA A 127 -17.47 3.41 -13.37
N GLY A 128 -17.27 4.30 -12.39
CA GLY A 128 -16.09 5.17 -12.34
C GLY A 128 -14.80 4.38 -12.14
N MET A 129 -14.82 3.32 -11.32
CA MET A 129 -13.66 2.45 -11.13
C MET A 129 -13.32 1.68 -12.40
N ALA A 130 -14.33 1.19 -13.11
CA ALA A 130 -14.14 0.51 -14.38
C ALA A 130 -13.55 1.44 -15.46
N GLU A 131 -14.08 2.65 -15.60
CA GLU A 131 -13.57 3.68 -16.51
C GLU A 131 -12.10 4.02 -16.21
N GLN A 132 -11.77 4.22 -14.93
CA GLN A 132 -10.41 4.55 -14.50
C GLN A 132 -9.43 3.39 -14.72
N GLY A 133 -9.83 2.16 -14.39
CA GLY A 133 -9.00 0.97 -14.58
C GLY A 133 -8.65 0.74 -16.05
N ARG A 134 -9.62 0.87 -16.95
CA ARG A 134 -9.38 0.77 -18.41
C ARG A 134 -8.44 1.85 -18.96
N LYS A 135 -8.32 2.98 -18.26
CA LYS A 135 -7.33 4.05 -18.58
C LYS A 135 -5.98 3.81 -17.92
N GLY A 136 -5.80 2.69 -17.23
CA GLY A 136 -4.56 2.33 -16.55
C GLY A 136 -4.42 2.90 -15.14
N CYS A 137 -5.52 3.25 -14.48
CA CYS A 137 -5.45 3.62 -13.07
C CYS A 137 -5.51 2.35 -12.22
N HIS A 138 -4.37 1.96 -11.67
CA HIS A 138 -4.23 0.75 -10.83
C HIS A 138 -4.83 0.92 -9.43
N PHE A 139 -4.95 2.15 -8.91
CA PHE A 139 -5.54 2.42 -7.60
C PHE A 139 -6.96 2.99 -7.75
N SER A 140 -7.77 2.80 -6.71
CA SER A 140 -9.18 3.20 -6.66
C SER A 140 -9.48 3.89 -5.34
N ALA A 141 -9.81 5.18 -5.40
CA ALA A 141 -10.13 5.98 -4.21
C ALA A 141 -11.63 5.95 -3.91
N LEU A 142 -11.99 5.84 -2.63
CA LEU A 142 -13.39 5.87 -2.18
C LEU A 142 -14.08 7.20 -2.55
N GLY A 143 -13.31 8.31 -2.58
CA GLY A 143 -13.79 9.62 -3.03
C GLY A 143 -14.07 9.73 -4.54
N ALA A 144 -13.72 8.72 -5.34
CA ALA A 144 -13.97 8.70 -6.78
C ALA A 144 -15.17 7.82 -7.18
N VAL A 145 -15.88 7.23 -6.21
CA VAL A 145 -17.11 6.47 -6.44
C VAL A 145 -18.19 7.39 -7.01
N GLN A 146 -18.74 7.02 -8.17
CA GLN A 146 -19.75 7.84 -8.87
C GLN A 146 -21.16 7.59 -8.35
N ASN A 147 -21.48 6.36 -7.94
CA ASN A 147 -22.79 6.03 -7.37
C ASN A 147 -22.93 6.64 -5.96
N PRO A 148 -23.84 7.61 -5.74
CA PRO A 148 -23.95 8.30 -4.45
C PRO A 148 -24.37 7.39 -3.28
N ALA A 149 -25.24 6.41 -3.53
CA ALA A 149 -25.71 5.49 -2.50
C ALA A 149 -24.59 4.53 -2.06
N LEU A 150 -23.84 3.99 -3.03
CA LEU A 150 -22.66 3.16 -2.75
C LEU A 150 -21.59 3.98 -2.02
N SER A 151 -21.32 5.20 -2.49
CA SER A 151 -20.35 6.09 -1.85
C SER A 151 -20.71 6.34 -0.39
N ALA A 152 -21.98 6.66 -0.09
CA ALA A 152 -22.45 6.85 1.29
C ALA A 152 -22.26 5.59 2.15
N ALA A 153 -22.64 4.41 1.63
CA ALA A 153 -22.52 3.14 2.35
C ALA A 153 -21.07 2.74 2.64
N LEU A 154 -20.16 2.92 1.68
CA LEU A 154 -18.73 2.64 1.86
C LEU A 154 -18.08 3.65 2.81
N ASN A 155 -18.49 4.93 2.76
CA ASN A 155 -18.05 5.96 3.70
C ASN A 155 -18.46 5.63 5.14
N GLU A 156 -19.71 5.22 5.35
CA GLU A 156 -20.21 4.84 6.67
C GLU A 156 -19.41 3.65 7.23
N ARG A 157 -19.18 2.61 6.42
CA ARG A 157 -18.35 1.46 6.80
C ARG A 157 -16.91 1.87 7.16
N TRP A 158 -16.31 2.75 6.37
CA TRP A 158 -14.98 3.27 6.66
C TRP A 158 -14.94 4.02 8.00
N LEU A 159 -15.88 4.94 8.23
CA LEU A 159 -15.93 5.73 9.45
C LEU A 159 -16.21 4.88 10.71
N ALA A 160 -17.03 3.84 10.57
CA ALA A 160 -17.38 2.95 11.67
C ALA A 160 -16.30 1.89 11.96
N GLY A 161 -15.55 1.44 10.94
CA GLY A 161 -14.72 0.24 11.04
C GLY A 161 -13.22 0.45 10.84
N ALA A 162 -12.79 1.56 10.24
CA ALA A 162 -11.36 1.77 10.01
C ALA A 162 -10.60 2.07 11.30
N CYS A 163 -9.45 1.44 11.48
CA CYS A 163 -8.62 1.60 12.66
C CYS A 163 -7.16 1.86 12.29
N ARG A 164 -6.46 2.62 13.14
CA ARG A 164 -5.01 2.76 13.06
C ARG A 164 -4.36 1.45 13.52
N VAL A 165 -3.31 1.05 12.82
CA VAL A 165 -2.57 -0.16 13.19
C VAL A 165 -1.33 0.22 14.00
N PRO A 166 -1.28 -0.08 15.31
CA PRO A 166 -0.05 0.04 16.08
C PRO A 166 0.92 -1.07 15.65
N VAL A 167 2.16 -0.70 15.32
CA VAL A 167 3.17 -1.64 14.82
C VAL A 167 4.48 -1.42 15.58
N PRO A 168 5.03 -2.43 16.26
CA PRO A 168 6.29 -2.28 16.99
C PRO A 168 7.48 -2.07 16.04
N SER A 169 8.57 -1.52 16.57
CA SER A 169 9.83 -1.40 15.82
C SER A 169 10.33 -2.79 15.39
N GLY A 170 10.77 -2.90 14.14
CA GLY A 170 11.23 -4.13 13.50
C GLY A 170 10.13 -5.00 12.91
N ALA A 171 8.85 -4.69 13.15
CA ALA A 171 7.75 -5.48 12.60
C ALA A 171 7.34 -5.04 11.19
N LEU A 172 6.86 -6.03 10.43
CA LEU A 172 6.33 -5.87 9.09
C LEU A 172 4.79 -5.89 9.14
N LEU A 173 4.16 -4.78 8.76
CA LEU A 173 2.72 -4.74 8.53
C LEU A 173 2.44 -5.21 7.10
N LEU A 174 1.57 -6.21 6.95
CA LEU A 174 1.14 -6.77 5.65
C LEU A 174 -0.38 -6.65 5.49
N TRP A 175 -0.83 -6.32 4.29
CA TRP A 175 -2.25 -6.36 3.93
C TRP A 175 -2.42 -6.70 2.45
N ASN A 176 -3.56 -7.29 2.11
CA ASN A 176 -3.94 -7.52 0.72
C ASN A 176 -4.21 -6.16 0.05
N SER A 177 -3.74 -5.94 -1.18
CA SER A 177 -3.82 -4.67 -1.91
C SER A 177 -5.26 -4.22 -2.22
N ARG A 178 -6.23 -5.13 -2.07
CA ARG A 178 -7.68 -4.87 -2.12
C ARG A 178 -8.28 -4.34 -0.81
N THR A 179 -7.49 -4.27 0.26
CA THR A 179 -7.94 -3.75 1.56
C THR A 179 -8.00 -2.22 1.50
N LEU A 180 -9.15 -1.65 1.84
CA LEU A 180 -9.31 -0.20 1.99
C LEU A 180 -8.37 0.30 3.08
N HIS A 181 -7.57 1.30 2.73
CA HIS A 181 -6.57 1.87 3.62
C HIS A 181 -6.25 3.33 3.32
N GLN A 182 -5.54 3.98 4.24
CA GLN A 182 -4.87 5.25 4.02
C GLN A 182 -3.70 5.44 5.00
N GLY A 183 -2.77 6.35 4.68
CA GLY A 183 -1.75 6.78 5.64
C GLY A 183 -2.34 7.68 6.73
N TRP A 184 -1.88 7.53 7.98
CA TRP A 184 -2.11 8.46 9.08
C TRP A 184 -0.85 9.30 9.31
N SER A 185 -0.95 10.61 9.13
CA SER A 185 0.21 11.53 9.07
C SER A 185 0.45 12.37 10.33
N GLY A 186 -0.18 12.02 11.46
CA GLY A 186 0.03 12.69 12.75
C GLY A 186 1.09 12.00 13.57
N GLY A 187 2.35 12.44 13.45
CA GLY A 187 3.45 11.89 14.25
C GLY A 187 4.76 11.57 13.54
N PRO A 188 5.81 11.20 14.30
CA PRO A 188 7.05 10.69 13.75
C PRO A 188 6.85 9.33 13.07
N ARG A 189 7.69 9.03 12.08
CA ARG A 189 7.72 7.74 11.37
C ARG A 189 9.05 7.56 10.67
N LEU A 190 9.60 6.36 10.80
CA LEU A 190 10.58 5.84 9.87
C LEU A 190 10.13 4.44 9.49
N ALA A 191 9.75 4.26 8.23
CA ALA A 191 9.28 2.99 7.72
C ALA A 191 9.69 2.82 6.25
N GLN A 192 9.88 1.57 5.83
CA GLN A 192 10.20 1.23 4.45
C GLN A 192 9.05 0.43 3.85
N PRO A 193 8.33 0.96 2.84
CA PRO A 193 7.42 0.16 2.05
C PRO A 193 8.22 -0.95 1.36
N VAL A 194 7.74 -2.17 1.50
CA VAL A 194 8.34 -3.37 0.91
C VAL A 194 7.21 -4.19 0.31
N CYS A 195 7.48 -4.78 -0.83
CA CYS A 195 6.58 -5.71 -1.50
C CYS A 195 7.47 -6.63 -2.32
N TRP A 196 7.17 -7.92 -2.30
CA TRP A 196 7.83 -8.90 -3.14
C TRP A 196 6.76 -9.65 -3.90
N GLU A 197 6.96 -9.79 -5.21
CA GLU A 197 5.99 -10.38 -6.12
C GLU A 197 6.66 -11.50 -6.92
N PRO A 198 5.93 -12.55 -7.34
CA PRO A 198 6.48 -13.58 -8.22
C PRO A 198 7.11 -12.97 -9.49
N THR A 199 8.27 -13.49 -9.89
CA THR A 199 8.94 -13.14 -11.16
C THR A 199 8.02 -13.30 -12.36
N THR A 200 7.14 -14.30 -12.35
CA THR A 200 6.18 -14.61 -13.42
C THR A 200 5.17 -13.48 -13.68
N ARG A 201 5.02 -12.50 -12.78
CA ARG A 201 4.19 -11.31 -12.97
C ARG A 201 4.92 -10.17 -13.69
N ARG A 202 6.13 -10.42 -14.19
CA ARG A 202 6.95 -9.49 -14.96
C ARG A 202 7.20 -10.09 -16.34
N ASP A 203 7.24 -9.24 -17.36
CA ASP A 203 7.79 -9.65 -18.63
C ASP A 203 9.31 -9.86 -18.50
N ALA A 204 9.89 -10.66 -19.40
CA ALA A 204 11.32 -10.95 -19.41
C ALA A 204 12.18 -9.67 -19.53
N ALA A 205 11.70 -8.67 -20.27
CA ALA A 205 12.39 -7.39 -20.44
C ALA A 205 12.50 -6.58 -19.14
N SER A 206 11.58 -6.80 -18.19
CA SER A 206 11.58 -6.16 -16.86
C SER A 206 12.50 -6.88 -15.86
N LEU A 207 13.05 -8.04 -16.22
CA LEU A 207 13.92 -8.86 -15.37
C LEU A 207 15.41 -8.76 -15.74
N GLU A 208 15.74 -8.24 -16.93
CA GLU A 208 17.11 -7.97 -17.41
C GLU A 208 17.61 -6.57 -17.05
#